data_AF-A0A965D3L8-F1
#
_entry.id   AF-A0A965D3L8-F1
#
_cell.length_a   1.000
_cell.length_b   1.000
_cell.length_c   1.000
_cell.angle_alpha   90.00
_cell.angle_beta   90.00
_cell.angle_gamma   90.00
#
_symmetry.space_group_name_H-M   'P 1'
#
loop_
_entity.id
_entity.type
_entity.pdbx_description
1 polymer ?
#
loop_
_entity_poly.entity_id
_entity_poly.type
_entity_poly.pdbx_seq_one_letter_code
_entity_poly.pdbx_strand_id
1 'polypeptide(L)'
;MAEYIPLEVPDNPRLAENIIHFGRALRRAGIPIGPGRVLDAIRAVEAAGFTKKEDFYWTLHACFVNRPEHRAVFGQIFRLYWRDPRFL
;
A
#
# COMPACT_ATOMS: atom_id res chain seq x y z
N MET A 1 25.84 -5.13 13.97
CA MET A 1 25.37 -4.94 12.58
C MET A 1 24.08 -5.75 12.46
N ALA A 2 22.96 -5.14 12.08
CA ALA A 2 21.72 -5.90 11.92
C ALA A 2 21.88 -6.81 10.69
N GLU A 3 21.83 -8.13 10.88
CA GLU A 3 21.71 -9.07 9.77
C GLU A 3 20.39 -8.80 9.06
N TYR A 4 20.49 -8.28 7.84
CA TYR A 4 19.33 -8.11 6.99
C TYR A 4 19.12 -9.45 6.26
N ILE A 5 18.03 -10.14 6.59
CA ILE A 5 17.63 -11.36 5.87
C ILE A 5 17.53 -11.00 4.39
N PRO A 6 18.13 -11.76 3.46
CA PRO A 6 17.95 -11.54 2.04
C PRO A 6 16.46 -11.57 1.74
N LEU A 7 15.90 -10.43 1.30
CA LEU A 7 14.54 -10.39 0.80
C LEU A 7 14.57 -11.10 -0.55
N GLU A 8 14.15 -12.37 -0.59
CA GLU A 8 13.84 -13.07 -1.83
C GLU A 8 12.69 -12.31 -2.50
N VAL A 9 13.01 -11.44 -3.45
CA VAL A 9 12.02 -10.74 -4.26
C VAL A 9 11.66 -11.69 -5.41
N PRO A 10 10.39 -12.14 -5.53
CA PRO A 10 10.00 -13.04 -6.60
C PRO A 10 10.21 -12.42 -7.98
N ASP A 11 10.57 -13.23 -8.98
CA ASP A 11 10.75 -12.81 -10.38
C ASP A 11 9.47 -12.23 -11.02
N ASN A 12 8.30 -12.50 -10.42
CA ASN A 12 7.02 -11.96 -10.86
C ASN A 12 6.70 -10.69 -10.06
N PRO A 13 6.50 -9.52 -10.70
CA PRO A 13 6.27 -8.26 -10.00
C PRO A 13 4.95 -8.30 -9.19
N ARG A 14 5.06 -8.57 -7.89
CA ARG A 14 3.92 -8.64 -6.94
C ARG A 14 3.35 -7.27 -6.54
N LEU A 15 3.74 -6.19 -7.23
CA LEU A 15 3.33 -4.84 -6.85
C LEU A 15 1.81 -4.66 -6.92
N ALA A 16 1.19 -5.09 -8.01
CA ALA A 16 -0.27 -5.03 -8.18
C ALA A 16 -0.99 -5.87 -7.12
N GLU A 17 -0.50 -7.08 -6.85
CA GLU A 17 -1.01 -7.97 -5.79
C GLU A 17 -0.92 -7.31 -4.42
N ASN A 18 0.23 -6.73 -4.07
CA ASN A 18 0.45 -6.02 -2.82
C ASN A 18 -0.54 -4.86 -2.64
N ILE A 19 -0.77 -4.06 -3.70
CA ILE A 19 -1.75 -2.96 -3.67
C ILE A 19 -3.19 -3.50 -3.52
N ILE A 20 -3.52 -4.63 -4.16
CA ILE A 20 -4.82 -5.30 -3.98
C ILE A 20 -5.01 -5.74 -2.52
N HIS A 21 -4.02 -6.40 -1.93
CA HIS A 21 -4.05 -6.85 -0.54
C HIS A 21 -4.17 -5.67 0.43
N PHE A 22 -3.40 -4.60 0.20
CA PHE A 22 -3.48 -3.38 0.99
C PHE A 22 -4.86 -2.73 0.89
N GLY A 23 -5.42 -2.60 -0.32
CA GLY A 23 -6.78 -2.10 -0.53
C GLY A 23 -7.84 -2.92 0.21
N ARG A 24 -7.69 -4.25 0.26
CA ARG A 24 -8.55 -5.14 1.06
C ARG A 24 -8.40 -4.90 2.57
N ALA A 25 -7.18 -4.68 3.06
CA ALA A 25 -6.94 -4.36 4.46
C ALA A 25 -7.59 -3.03 4.86
N LEU A 26 -7.47 -1.98 4.02
CA LEU A 26 -8.16 -0.71 4.22
C LEU A 26 -9.69 -0.87 4.22
N ARG A 27 -10.23 -1.71 3.33
CA ARG A 27 -11.65 -2.05 3.29
C ARG A 27 -12.13 -2.70 4.58
N ARG A 28 -11.38 -3.67 5.11
CA ARG A 28 -11.66 -4.32 6.40
C ARG A 28 -11.57 -3.33 7.57
N ALA A 29 -10.70 -2.33 7.47
CA ALA A 29 -10.53 -1.26 8.46
C ALA A 29 -11.58 -0.14 8.36
N GLY A 30 -12.57 -0.26 7.46
CA GLY A 30 -13.70 0.68 7.37
C GLY A 30 -13.57 1.76 6.28
N ILE A 31 -12.50 1.77 5.48
CA ILE A 31 -12.39 2.68 4.34
C ILE A 31 -13.10 2.05 3.13
N PRO A 32 -14.11 2.68 2.50
CA PRO A 32 -14.85 2.09 1.39
C PRO A 32 -13.99 2.06 0.10
N ILE A 33 -13.22 0.99 -0.08
CA ILE A 33 -12.37 0.75 -1.25
C ILE A 33 -13.01 -0.29 -2.16
N GLY A 34 -13.33 0.13 -3.39
CA GLY A 34 -13.80 -0.75 -4.47
C GLY A 34 -12.67 -1.15 -5.43
N PRO A 35 -12.90 -2.14 -6.30
CA PRO A 35 -11.88 -2.64 -7.23
C PRO A 35 -11.37 -1.58 -8.22
N GLY A 36 -12.24 -0.68 -8.71
CA GLY A 36 -11.82 0.41 -9.60
C GLY A 36 -10.77 1.32 -8.95
N ARG A 37 -10.98 1.66 -7.67
CA ARG A 37 -10.06 2.49 -6.89
C ARG A 37 -8.70 1.83 -6.65
N VAL A 38 -8.68 0.50 -6.59
CA VAL A 38 -7.42 -0.28 -6.52
C VAL A 38 -6.70 -0.24 -7.86
N LEU A 39 -7.44 -0.38 -8.98
CA LEU A 39 -6.87 -0.23 -10.32
C LEU A 39 -6.25 1.16 -10.52
N ASP A 40 -6.94 2.21 -10.08
CA ASP A 40 -6.44 3.59 -10.16
C ASP A 40 -5.18 3.77 -9.32
N ALA A 41 -5.11 3.14 -8.14
CA ALA A 41 -3.91 3.18 -7.31
C ALA A 41 -2.71 2.48 -7.95
N ILE A 42 -2.93 1.34 -8.62
CA ILE A 42 -1.87 0.63 -9.37
C ILE A 42 -1.32 1.54 -10.46
N ARG A 43 -2.21 2.11 -11.29
CA ARG A 43 -1.82 3.04 -12.37
C ARG A 43 -1.12 4.29 -11.83
N ALA A 44 -1.57 4.82 -10.70
CA ALA A 44 -0.95 5.98 -10.07
C ALA A 44 0.47 5.68 -9.60
N VAL A 45 0.70 4.49 -9.02
CA VAL A 45 2.04 4.06 -8.60
C VAL A 45 2.95 3.83 -9.82
N GLU A 46 2.44 3.21 -10.89
CA GLU A 46 3.17 3.04 -12.14
C GLU A 46 3.57 4.40 -12.77
N ALA A 47 2.65 5.38 -12.76
CA ALA A 47 2.89 6.69 -13.33
C ALA A 47 3.79 7.57 -12.47
N ALA A 48 3.65 7.52 -11.14
CA ALA A 48 4.46 8.31 -10.22
C ALA A 48 5.89 7.78 -10.10
N GLY A 49 6.06 6.45 -10.24
CA GLY A 49 7.29 5.77 -9.83
C GLY A 49 7.53 5.89 -8.32
N PHE A 50 8.55 5.20 -7.82
CA PHE A 50 8.94 5.30 -6.41
C PHE A 50 10.41 4.94 -6.23
N THR A 51 11.05 5.63 -5.29
CA THR A 51 12.44 5.38 -4.85
C THR A 51 12.52 5.16 -3.35
N LYS A 52 11.53 5.66 -2.61
CA LYS A 52 11.42 5.55 -1.16
C LYS A 52 9.98 5.27 -0.74
N LYS A 53 9.83 4.85 0.52
CA LYS A 53 8.55 4.51 1.14
C LYS A 53 7.55 5.68 1.10
N GLU A 54 8.03 6.90 1.24
CA GLU A 54 7.18 8.11 1.26
C GLU A 54 6.48 8.33 -0.08
N ASP A 55 7.09 7.95 -1.19
CA ASP A 55 6.50 8.07 -2.53
C ASP A 55 5.25 7.18 -2.62
N PHE A 56 5.34 5.95 -2.13
CA PHE A 56 4.20 5.05 -1.97
C PHE A 56 3.13 5.61 -1.04
N TYR A 57 3.54 6.12 0.12
CA TYR A 57 2.61 6.63 1.11
C TYR A 57 1.72 7.72 0.50
N TRP A 58 2.32 8.73 -0.12
CA TRP A 58 1.57 9.86 -0.65
C TRP A 58 0.76 9.49 -1.89
N THR A 59 1.28 8.62 -2.75
CA THR A 59 0.55 8.13 -3.93
C THR A 59 -0.70 7.36 -3.51
N LEU A 60 -0.55 6.36 -2.63
CA LEU A 60 -1.68 5.56 -2.16
C LEU A 60 -2.63 6.39 -1.28
N HIS A 61 -2.12 7.35 -0.51
CA HIS A 61 -2.96 8.27 0.27
C HIS A 61 -3.84 9.11 -0.65
N ALA A 62 -3.27 9.69 -1.71
CA ALA A 62 -4.04 10.45 -2.71
C ALA A 62 -5.12 9.58 -3.36
N CYS A 63 -4.82 8.31 -3.64
CA CYS A 63 -5.81 7.39 -4.21
C CYS A 63 -6.89 6.95 -3.21
N PHE A 64 -6.56 6.69 -1.94
CA PHE A 64 -7.45 6.00 -0.98
C PHE A 64 -8.11 6.90 0.07
N VAL A 65 -7.67 8.14 0.24
CA VAL A 65 -8.16 9.04 1.29
C VAL A 65 -8.91 10.23 0.69
N ASN A 66 -10.25 10.14 0.66
CA ASN A 66 -11.13 11.23 0.19
C ASN A 66 -11.81 12.00 1.33
N ARG A 67 -11.69 11.54 2.58
CA ARG A 67 -12.35 12.13 3.74
C ARG A 67 -11.33 12.27 4.88
N PRO A 68 -11.36 13.37 5.67
CA PRO A 68 -10.40 13.60 6.76
C PRO A 68 -10.29 12.43 7.75
N GLU A 69 -11.41 11.80 8.10
CA GLU A 69 -11.51 10.66 9.02
C GLU A 69 -10.76 9.42 8.55
N HIS A 70 -10.55 9.24 7.24
CA HIS A 70 -9.81 8.10 6.71
C HIS A 70 -8.29 8.24 6.90
N ARG A 71 -7.77 9.47 7.13
CA ARG A 71 -6.33 9.75 7.23
C ARG A 71 -5.66 8.93 8.34
N ALA A 72 -6.28 8.89 9.51
CA ALA A 72 -5.76 8.19 10.68
C ALA A 72 -5.71 6.67 10.45
N VAL A 73 -6.82 6.10 9.94
CA VAL A 73 -6.92 4.67 9.64
C VAL A 73 -5.93 4.27 8.55
N PHE A 74 -5.85 5.03 7.46
CA PHE A 74 -4.89 4.81 6.38
C PHE A 74 -3.46 4.79 6.92
N GLY A 75 -3.06 5.81 7.68
CA GLY A 75 -1.71 5.91 8.22
C GLY A 75 -1.36 4.76 9.17
N GLN A 76 -2.32 4.30 9.98
CA GLN A 76 -2.12 3.14 10.84
C GLN A 76 -1.92 1.84 10.04
N ILE A 77 -2.80 1.57 9.09
CA ILE A 77 -2.71 0.35 8.27
C ILE A 77 -1.45 0.36 7.41
N PHE A 78 -1.08 1.50 6.82
CA PHE A 78 0.16 1.64 6.06
C PHE A 78 1.40 1.36 6.92
N ARG A 79 1.43 1.88 8.16
CA ARG A 79 2.54 1.58 9.09
C ARG A 79 2.64 0.08 9.41
N LEU A 80 1.52 -0.61 9.63
CA LEU A 80 1.50 -2.05 9.91
C LEU A 80 1.99 -2.85 8.69
N TYR A 81 1.45 -2.52 7.52
CA TYR A 81 1.78 -3.17 6.24
C TYR A 81 3.27 -3.07 5.90
N TRP A 82 3.94 -1.97 6.27
CA TRP A 82 5.35 -1.75 5.97
C TRP A 82 6.32 -2.16 7.09
N ARG A 83 5.82 -2.72 8.20
CA ARG A 83 6.63 -3.07 9.38
C ARG A 83 6.80 -4.57 9.56
N ASP A 84 5.86 -5.38 9.06
CA ASP A 84 5.98 -6.84 9.02
C ASP A 84 5.69 -7.36 7.59
N PRO A 85 6.67 -7.94 6.88
CA PRO A 85 6.44 -8.56 5.58
C PRO A 85 5.40 -9.70 5.61
N ARG A 86 5.13 -10.28 6.78
CA ARG A 86 4.19 -11.39 7.01
C ARG A 86 2.77 -10.93 7.36
N PHE A 87 2.50 -9.62 7.32
CA PHE A 87 1.14 -9.09 7.48
C PHE A 87 0.24 -9.42 6.27
N LEU A 88 0.82 -10.02 5.21
CA LEU A 88 0.16 -10.53 4.01
C LEU A 88 -0.27 -12.00 4.14
#